data_AF-A0AAU2RJJ6-F1
#
_entry.id   AF-A0AAU2RJJ6-F1
#
_cell.length_a   1.000
_cell.length_b   1.000
_cell.length_c   1.000
_cell.angle_alpha   90.00
_cell.angle_beta   90.00
_cell.angle_gamma   90.00
#
_symmetry.space_group_name_H-M   'P 1'
#
loop_
_entity.id
_entity.type
_entity.pdbx_description
1 polymer ?
#
loop_
_entity_poly.entity_id
_entity_poly.type
_entity_poly.pdbx_seq_one_letter_code
_entity_poly.pdbx_strand_id
1 'polypeptide(L)'
;MNTTTAPGMDLLHHLHLVAPTWPALPDATEFVPDDEPLPAGDRPDLTLTWWDIPPTVLHPDRHFGARTDSLLHAEGAPAPVALVSWAPVTGARYGRGWLWRCEVHVTAAPGETGFNYDCPTTGRSTTRDGARDAAAAHLRSSRPDAAVPYLGRRQHAFRRWI
;
A
#
# COMPACT_ATOMS: atom_id res chain seq x y z
N MET A 1 28.89 30.57 6.04
CA MET A 1 28.16 30.14 4.83
C MET A 1 27.24 29.02 5.27
N ASN A 2 25.95 29.30 5.40
CA ASN A 2 24.94 28.30 5.77
C ASN A 2 24.66 27.44 4.56
N THR A 3 24.97 26.15 4.64
CA THR A 3 24.40 25.14 3.75
C THR A 3 22.93 24.99 4.11
N THR A 4 22.10 25.75 3.40
CA THR A 4 20.66 25.55 3.32
C THR A 4 20.42 24.17 2.74
N THR A 5 20.16 23.19 3.60
CA THR A 5 19.47 21.97 3.21
C THR A 5 18.19 22.42 2.55
N ALA A 6 18.04 22.21 1.23
CA ALA A 6 16.74 22.36 0.61
C ALA A 6 15.75 21.49 1.43
N PRO A 7 14.56 22.00 1.77
CA PRO A 7 13.57 21.25 2.53
C PRO A 7 12.96 20.16 1.64
N GLY A 8 13.79 19.16 1.31
CA GLY A 8 13.37 17.88 0.76
C GLY A 8 12.57 17.20 1.85
N MET A 9 11.26 17.18 1.63
CA MET A 9 10.24 16.71 2.55
C MET A 9 10.60 15.35 3.13
N ASP A 10 10.49 15.29 4.46
CA ASP A 10 10.37 14.11 5.29
C ASP A 10 9.82 12.92 4.49
N LEU A 11 10.74 12.02 4.11
CA LEU A 11 10.46 10.64 3.72
C LEU A 11 9.39 10.11 4.69
N LEU A 12 8.52 9.20 4.26
CA LEU A 12 7.59 8.49 5.14
C LEU A 12 8.34 7.95 6.36
N HIS A 13 8.51 8.77 7.41
CA HIS A 13 9.62 8.60 8.36
C HIS A 13 9.36 7.31 9.10
N HIS A 14 8.10 7.13 9.48
CA HIS A 14 7.59 5.92 10.07
C HIS A 14 7.64 4.69 9.16
N LEU A 15 7.43 4.80 7.84
CA LEU A 15 7.59 3.64 6.94
C LEU A 15 9.05 3.16 6.95
N HIS A 16 10.01 4.09 6.92
CA HIS A 16 11.44 3.75 7.03
C HIS A 16 11.85 3.37 8.46
N LEU A 17 11.08 3.75 9.49
CA LEU A 17 11.27 3.21 10.85
C LEU A 17 10.83 1.75 10.95
N VAL A 18 9.75 1.34 10.27
CA VAL A 18 9.24 -0.04 10.33
C VAL A 18 9.86 -0.96 9.29
N ALA A 19 10.27 -0.41 8.14
CA ALA A 19 10.90 -1.09 7.02
C ALA A 19 12.08 -0.25 6.49
N PRO A 20 13.24 -0.28 7.15
CA PRO A 20 14.37 0.62 6.84
C PRO A 20 14.93 0.51 5.43
N THR A 21 14.78 -0.65 4.79
CA THR A 21 15.25 -0.87 3.43
C THR A 21 14.26 -0.38 2.37
N TRP A 22 13.10 0.18 2.77
CA TRP A 22 12.05 0.55 1.83
C TRP A 22 12.58 1.59 0.82
N PRO A 23 12.24 1.48 -0.47
CA PRO A 23 12.69 2.45 -1.46
C PRO A 23 12.24 3.87 -1.11
N ALA A 24 13.07 4.86 -1.43
CA ALA A 24 12.67 6.25 -1.37
C ALA A 24 11.44 6.49 -2.27
N LEU A 25 10.56 7.39 -1.85
CA LEU A 25 9.47 7.83 -2.71
C LEU A 25 10.05 8.55 -3.95
N PRO A 26 9.46 8.34 -5.14
CA PRO A 26 9.72 9.22 -6.28
C PRO A 26 9.46 10.69 -5.93
N ASP A 27 10.04 11.62 -6.68
CA ASP A 27 9.72 13.04 -6.53
C ASP A 27 8.26 13.32 -6.89
N ALA A 28 7.67 14.36 -6.30
CA ALA A 28 6.27 14.73 -6.54
C ALA A 28 5.92 14.91 -8.03
N THR A 29 6.89 15.31 -8.84
CA THR A 29 6.77 15.52 -10.30
C THR A 29 6.81 14.22 -11.11
N GLU A 30 7.24 13.11 -10.51
CA GLU A 30 7.26 11.78 -11.14
C GLU A 30 5.93 11.04 -10.98
N PHE A 31 4.98 11.61 -10.23
CA PHE A 31 3.66 11.03 -10.06
C PHE A 31 2.72 11.43 -11.20
N VAL A 32 1.96 10.45 -11.68
CA VAL A 32 0.88 10.64 -12.64
C VAL A 32 -0.30 11.33 -11.93
N PRO A 33 -0.96 12.30 -12.58
CA PRO A 33 -2.23 12.86 -12.11
C PRO A 33 -3.28 11.77 -11.86
N ASP A 34 -4.11 11.94 -10.83
CA ASP A 34 -5.07 10.89 -10.43
C ASP A 34 -6.25 10.73 -11.42
N ASP A 35 -6.46 11.70 -12.31
CA ASP A 35 -7.54 11.70 -13.29
C ASP A 35 -7.22 10.94 -14.58
N GLU A 36 -5.97 10.49 -14.75
CA GLU A 36 -5.52 9.81 -15.97
C GLU A 36 -5.10 8.35 -15.69
N PRO A 37 -5.89 7.34 -16.10
CA PRO A 37 -5.44 5.96 -16.04
C PRO A 37 -4.30 5.73 -17.04
N LEU A 38 -3.29 4.95 -16.65
CA LEU A 38 -2.29 4.51 -17.62
C LEU A 38 -2.93 3.56 -18.67
N PRO A 39 -2.61 3.76 -19.97
CA PRO A 39 -2.96 2.83 -21.02
C PRO A 39 -2.50 1.41 -20.67
N ALA A 40 -3.28 0.39 -21.07
CA ALA A 40 -2.99 -0.99 -20.69
C ALA A 40 -1.59 -1.47 -21.12
N GLY A 41 -1.05 -0.96 -22.24
CA GLY A 41 0.28 -1.30 -22.74
C GLY A 41 1.45 -0.66 -21.98
N ASP A 42 1.18 0.38 -21.18
CA ASP A 42 2.21 1.11 -20.42
C ASP A 42 2.25 0.65 -18.94
N ARG A 43 1.45 -0.35 -18.58
CA ARG A 43 1.41 -0.88 -17.22
C ARG A 43 2.60 -1.83 -17.02
N PRO A 44 3.45 -1.59 -16.01
CA PRO A 44 4.59 -2.44 -15.75
C PRO A 44 4.16 -3.84 -15.28
N ASP A 45 4.99 -4.84 -15.57
CA ASP A 45 4.86 -6.15 -14.95
C ASP A 45 5.13 -6.05 -13.44
N LEU A 46 4.37 -6.82 -12.65
CA LEU A 46 4.51 -6.79 -11.20
C LEU A 46 5.51 -7.81 -10.69
N THR A 47 6.68 -7.33 -10.27
CA THR A 47 7.57 -8.06 -9.37
C THR A 47 7.11 -7.84 -7.92
N LEU A 48 6.47 -8.85 -7.33
CA LEU A 48 5.96 -8.77 -5.97
C LEU A 48 6.94 -9.36 -4.96
N THR A 49 7.26 -8.59 -3.91
CA THR A 49 8.12 -9.04 -2.81
C THR A 49 7.46 -8.76 -1.47
N TRP A 50 7.49 -9.75 -0.60
CA TRP A 50 6.98 -9.66 0.76
C TRP A 50 8.05 -9.17 1.73
N TRP A 51 7.67 -8.20 2.56
CA TRP A 51 8.54 -7.57 3.55
C TRP A 51 7.95 -7.81 4.93
N ASP A 52 8.71 -8.52 5.76
CA ASP A 52 8.32 -8.78 7.15
C ASP A 52 8.77 -7.61 8.03
N ILE A 53 7.86 -7.11 8.85
CA ILE A 53 8.12 -6.03 9.81
C ILE A 53 7.74 -6.50 11.23
N PRO A 54 8.32 -5.91 12.29
CA PRO A 54 7.79 -6.12 13.63
C PRO A 54 6.29 -5.78 13.68
N PRO A 55 5.44 -6.55 14.39
CA PRO A 55 4.02 -6.28 14.49
C PRO A 55 3.75 -4.84 14.97
N THR A 56 3.25 -3.99 14.08
CA THR A 56 3.16 -2.54 14.28
C THR A 56 1.72 -2.04 14.10
N VAL A 57 1.29 -1.14 14.99
CA VAL A 57 0.01 -0.43 14.84
C VAL A 57 0.25 0.79 13.96
N LEU A 58 -0.30 0.77 12.73
CA LEU A 58 -0.20 1.88 11.80
C LEU A 58 -1.08 3.05 12.24
N HIS A 59 -0.80 4.27 11.76
CA HIS A 59 -1.54 5.48 12.13
C HIS A 59 -3.08 5.32 12.04
N PRO A 60 -3.67 4.87 10.92
CA PRO A 60 -5.12 4.70 10.80
C PRO A 60 -5.68 3.52 11.61
N ASP A 61 -4.82 2.60 12.06
CA ASP A 61 -5.22 1.43 12.85
C ASP A 61 -5.18 1.69 14.36
N ARG A 62 -4.71 2.87 14.80
CA ARG A 62 -4.55 3.21 16.23
C ARG A 62 -5.83 3.04 17.05
N HIS A 63 -7.00 3.30 16.46
CA HIS A 63 -8.28 3.17 17.14
C HIS A 63 -8.77 1.71 17.26
N PHE A 64 -8.47 0.85 16.27
CA PHE A 64 -8.97 -0.52 16.21
C PHE A 64 -7.96 -1.56 16.71
N GLY A 65 -6.70 -1.15 16.90
CA GLY A 65 -5.62 -1.99 17.41
C GLY A 65 -5.19 -3.11 16.46
N ALA A 66 -5.44 -2.96 15.16
CA ALA A 66 -4.92 -3.89 14.16
C ALA A 66 -3.39 -3.77 14.11
N ARG A 67 -2.70 -4.92 14.05
CA ARG A 67 -1.23 -4.98 14.02
C ARG A 67 -0.77 -5.53 12.68
N THR A 68 -0.08 -4.70 11.90
CA THR A 68 0.49 -5.07 10.60
C THR A 68 1.86 -5.67 10.81
N ASP A 69 2.14 -6.80 10.16
CA ASP A 69 3.44 -7.47 10.25
C ASP A 69 4.04 -7.85 8.89
N SER A 70 3.27 -7.67 7.81
CA SER A 70 3.74 -7.96 6.46
C SER A 70 3.28 -6.88 5.51
N LEU A 71 4.20 -6.39 4.69
CA LEU A 71 3.97 -5.43 3.63
C LEU A 71 4.26 -6.10 2.29
N LEU A 72 3.36 -5.97 1.33
CA LEU A 72 3.61 -6.43 -0.04
C LEU A 72 4.12 -5.25 -0.83
N HIS A 73 5.34 -5.35 -1.31
CA HIS A 73 5.95 -4.42 -2.24
C HIS A 73 5.73 -4.90 -3.67
N ALA A 74 5.44 -3.97 -4.58
CA ALA A 74 5.61 -4.16 -6.00
C ALA A 74 6.76 -3.27 -6.45
N GLU A 75 7.69 -3.79 -7.24
CA GLU A 75 8.79 -2.98 -7.79
C GLU A 75 8.27 -1.72 -8.50
N GLY A 76 8.88 -0.57 -8.22
CA GLY A 76 8.44 0.75 -8.72
C GLY A 76 7.33 1.40 -7.88
N ALA A 77 6.70 0.67 -6.95
CA ALA A 77 5.64 1.24 -6.13
C ALA A 77 6.17 2.21 -5.06
N PRO A 78 5.56 3.39 -4.90
CA PRO A 78 5.92 4.35 -3.85
C PRO A 78 5.59 3.86 -2.42
N ALA A 79 4.65 2.93 -2.27
CA ALA A 79 4.18 2.43 -0.99
C ALA A 79 3.83 0.93 -1.10
N PRO A 80 3.55 0.24 0.01
CA PRO A 80 3.03 -1.13 -0.07
C PRO A 80 1.77 -1.19 -0.95
N VAL A 81 1.65 -2.23 -1.78
CA VAL A 81 0.47 -2.52 -2.63
C VAL A 81 -0.57 -3.35 -1.90
N ALA A 82 -0.16 -4.00 -0.81
CA ALA A 82 -1.05 -4.63 0.14
C ALA A 82 -0.36 -4.72 1.50
N LEU A 83 -1.15 -4.93 2.55
CA LEU A 83 -0.64 -5.17 3.88
C LEU A 83 -1.43 -6.26 4.58
N VAL A 84 -0.74 -7.05 5.39
CA VAL A 84 -1.31 -8.14 6.18
C VAL A 84 -1.22 -7.78 7.65
N SER A 85 -2.36 -7.86 8.31
CA SER A 85 -2.52 -7.46 9.70
C SER A 85 -3.26 -8.52 10.48
N TRP A 86 -2.95 -8.59 11.77
CA TRP A 86 -3.72 -9.35 12.75
C TRP A 86 -4.76 -8.44 13.40
N ALA A 87 -6.03 -8.81 13.31
CA ALA A 87 -7.12 -8.08 13.95
C ALA A 87 -8.29 -9.02 14.31
N PRO A 88 -9.35 -8.52 14.96
CA PRO A 88 -10.60 -9.28 15.08
C PRO A 88 -11.18 -9.60 13.71
N VAL A 89 -11.53 -10.87 13.47
CA VAL A 89 -12.11 -11.33 12.20
C VAL A 89 -13.27 -12.29 12.46
N THR A 90 -14.42 -12.04 11.84
CA THR A 90 -15.59 -12.93 11.93
C THR A 90 -15.25 -14.31 11.38
N GLY A 91 -15.56 -15.37 12.15
CA GLY A 91 -15.34 -16.77 11.74
C GLY A 91 -13.97 -17.36 12.13
N ALA A 92 -13.07 -16.58 12.74
CA ALA A 92 -11.79 -17.12 13.23
C ALA A 92 -11.94 -17.86 14.58
N ARG A 93 -11.17 -18.93 14.78
CA ARG A 93 -11.27 -19.87 15.92
C ARG A 93 -11.21 -19.21 17.30
N TYR A 94 -10.57 -18.05 17.41
CA TYR A 94 -10.39 -17.31 18.67
C TYR A 94 -10.82 -15.84 18.57
N GLY A 95 -11.72 -15.51 17.64
CA GLY A 95 -12.21 -14.15 17.42
C GLY A 95 -11.18 -13.19 16.79
N ARG A 96 -9.98 -13.67 16.47
CA ARG A 96 -8.93 -12.94 15.75
C ARG A 96 -8.37 -13.78 14.62
N GLY A 97 -8.03 -13.11 13.53
CA GLY A 97 -7.57 -13.70 12.29
C GLY A 97 -6.62 -12.76 11.55
N TRP A 98 -6.05 -13.26 10.47
CA TRP A 98 -5.26 -12.47 9.55
C TRP A 98 -6.18 -11.84 8.51
N LEU A 99 -6.02 -10.55 8.30
CA LEU A 99 -6.64 -9.84 7.18
C LEU A 99 -5.55 -9.34 6.26
N TRP A 100 -5.88 -9.24 4.99
CA TRP A 100 -5.11 -8.45 4.05
C TRP A 100 -5.98 -7.33 3.50
N ARG A 101 -5.36 -6.17 3.26
CA ARG A 101 -5.98 -4.99 2.67
C ARG A 101 -5.24 -4.63 1.41
N CYS A 102 -5.99 -4.43 0.32
CA CYS A 102 -5.43 -3.92 -0.91
C CYS A 102 -5.12 -2.43 -0.74
N GLU A 103 -3.96 -1.99 -1.21
CA GLU A 103 -3.49 -0.61 -1.13
C GLU A 103 -3.10 -0.09 -2.53
N VAL A 104 -3.78 -0.62 -3.55
CA VAL A 104 -3.63 -0.20 -4.94
C VAL A 104 -4.53 0.97 -5.22
N HIS A 105 -3.98 2.03 -5.77
CA HIS A 105 -4.76 3.14 -6.25
C HIS A 105 -5.56 2.76 -7.49
N VAL A 106 -6.88 2.99 -7.46
CA VAL A 106 -7.78 2.73 -8.57
C VAL A 106 -8.31 4.06 -9.09
N THR A 107 -8.01 4.34 -10.36
CA THR A 107 -8.61 5.44 -11.11
C THR A 107 -9.94 4.97 -11.70
N ALA A 108 -10.98 5.78 -11.59
CA ALA A 108 -12.27 5.49 -12.21
C ALA A 108 -12.14 5.41 -13.74
N ALA A 109 -12.98 4.61 -14.40
CA ALA A 109 -12.95 4.52 -15.85
C ALA A 109 -13.41 5.85 -16.50
N PRO A 110 -12.98 6.16 -17.74
CA PRO A 110 -13.46 7.34 -18.44
C PRO A 110 -15.00 7.38 -18.48
N GLY A 111 -15.61 8.38 -17.83
CA GLY A 111 -17.06 8.54 -17.72
C GLY A 111 -17.64 8.27 -16.33
N GLU A 112 -16.88 7.69 -15.41
CA GLU A 112 -17.21 7.60 -13.98
C GLU A 112 -16.66 8.84 -13.27
N THR A 113 -17.50 9.81 -12.94
CA THR A 113 -17.04 11.05 -12.29
C THR A 113 -16.58 10.81 -10.86
N GLY A 114 -15.32 11.14 -10.57
CA GLY A 114 -14.93 11.83 -9.34
C GLY A 114 -14.49 11.00 -8.13
N PHE A 115 -14.19 9.70 -8.27
CA PHE A 115 -13.70 8.92 -7.12
C PHE A 115 -12.46 8.11 -7.48
N ASN A 116 -11.30 8.65 -7.11
CA ASN A 116 -10.03 7.93 -7.07
C ASN A 116 -9.78 7.48 -5.63
N TYR A 117 -9.64 6.18 -5.43
CA TYR A 117 -9.55 5.58 -4.11
C TYR A 117 -8.64 4.35 -4.14
N ASP A 118 -8.11 3.99 -2.98
CA ASP A 118 -7.42 2.71 -2.86
C ASP A 118 -8.43 1.58 -2.90
N CYS A 119 -8.04 0.50 -3.58
CA CYS A 119 -8.86 -0.67 -3.81
C CYS A 119 -9.50 -1.13 -2.48
N PRO A 120 -10.84 -1.16 -2.39
CA PRO A 120 -11.54 -1.46 -1.15
C PRO A 120 -11.54 -2.96 -0.84
N THR A 121 -10.94 -3.78 -1.71
CA THR A 121 -10.89 -5.22 -1.54
C THR A 121 -10.03 -5.57 -0.33
N THR A 122 -10.65 -6.34 0.57
CA THR A 122 -9.99 -6.90 1.75
C THR A 122 -10.37 -8.36 1.85
N GLY A 123 -9.44 -9.18 2.35
CA GLY A 123 -9.69 -10.60 2.54
C GLY A 123 -9.25 -11.07 3.92
N ARG A 124 -9.68 -12.28 4.26
CA ARG A 124 -9.59 -12.86 5.60
C ARG A 124 -8.98 -14.25 5.50
N SER A 125 -8.16 -14.59 6.48
CA SER A 125 -7.57 -15.92 6.64
C SER A 125 -7.41 -16.25 8.13
N THR A 126 -7.40 -17.54 8.45
CA THR A 126 -7.01 -18.01 9.79
C THR A 126 -5.49 -18.04 9.97
N THR A 127 -4.72 -17.99 8.88
CA THR A 127 -3.24 -18.01 8.88
C THR A 127 -2.66 -16.80 8.16
N ARG A 128 -1.44 -16.42 8.56
CA ARG A 128 -0.70 -15.30 7.98
C ARG A 128 -0.43 -15.55 6.50
N ASP A 129 0.13 -16.71 6.19
CA ASP A 129 0.50 -17.07 4.82
C ASP A 129 -0.73 -17.17 3.92
N GLY A 130 -1.86 -17.69 4.42
CA GLY A 130 -3.10 -17.69 3.65
C GLY A 130 -3.61 -16.28 3.31
N ALA A 131 -3.43 -15.30 4.20
CA ALA A 131 -3.74 -13.91 3.89
C ALA A 131 -2.76 -13.32 2.86
N ARG A 132 -1.47 -13.67 2.96
CA ARG A 132 -0.42 -13.23 2.02
C ARG A 132 -0.67 -13.77 0.61
N ASP A 133 -0.97 -15.06 0.50
CA ASP A 133 -1.26 -15.73 -0.77
C ASP A 133 -2.50 -15.14 -1.43
N ALA A 134 -3.56 -14.92 -0.65
CA ALA A 134 -4.79 -14.29 -1.15
C ALA A 134 -4.55 -12.85 -1.64
N ALA A 135 -3.75 -12.05 -0.92
CA ALA A 135 -3.38 -10.70 -1.35
C ALA A 135 -2.57 -10.70 -2.65
N ALA A 136 -1.55 -11.55 -2.74
CA ALA A 136 -0.72 -11.68 -3.93
C ALA A 136 -1.51 -12.20 -5.14
N ALA A 137 -2.43 -13.15 -4.93
CA ALA A 137 -3.32 -13.65 -5.96
C ALA A 137 -4.25 -12.54 -6.49
N HIS A 138 -4.86 -11.75 -5.59
CA HIS A 138 -5.72 -10.64 -5.97
C HIS A 138 -5.00 -9.58 -6.82
N LEU A 139 -3.79 -9.19 -6.42
CA LEU A 139 -3.01 -8.20 -7.17
C LEU A 139 -2.65 -8.70 -8.58
N ARG A 140 -2.20 -9.95 -8.68
CA ARG A 140 -1.88 -10.58 -9.97
C ARG A 140 -3.10 -10.71 -10.88
N SER A 141 -4.28 -10.97 -10.33
CA SER A 141 -5.49 -11.15 -11.14
C SER A 141 -6.13 -9.85 -11.61
N SER A 142 -5.81 -8.71 -10.99
CA SER A 142 -6.69 -7.55 -11.07
C SER A 142 -6.01 -6.20 -11.28
N ARG A 143 -4.69 -6.04 -11.10
CA ARG A 143 -4.10 -4.69 -10.93
C ARG A 143 -2.62 -4.50 -11.35
N PRO A 144 -2.23 -4.58 -12.64
CA PRO A 144 -0.86 -4.27 -13.06
C PRO A 144 -0.45 -2.80 -12.87
N ASP A 145 -1.42 -1.89 -12.71
CA ASP A 145 -1.21 -0.49 -12.34
C ASP A 145 -0.71 -0.29 -10.89
N ALA A 146 -0.62 -1.35 -10.10
CA ALA A 146 -0.16 -1.30 -8.71
C ALA A 146 1.29 -0.79 -8.55
N ALA A 147 2.13 -0.82 -9.58
CA ALA A 147 3.49 -0.27 -9.52
C ALA A 147 3.58 1.20 -10.00
N VAL A 148 2.47 1.79 -10.42
CA VAL A 148 2.44 3.14 -10.98
C VAL A 148 2.39 4.18 -9.84
N PRO A 149 3.20 5.25 -9.91
CA PRO A 149 3.19 6.32 -8.92
C PRO A 149 2.02 7.29 -9.18
N TYR A 150 0.87 7.07 -8.56
CA TYR A 150 -0.25 8.04 -8.57
C TYR A 150 -0.20 9.03 -7.40
N LEU A 151 -0.59 10.30 -7.62
CA LEU A 151 -0.60 11.34 -6.58
C LEU A 151 -1.47 10.93 -5.37
N GLY A 152 -2.59 10.26 -5.60
CA GLY A 152 -3.52 9.79 -4.59
C GLY A 152 -2.89 8.70 -3.73
N ARG A 153 -2.03 7.87 -4.33
CA ARG A 153 -1.27 6.85 -3.59
C ARG A 153 -0.19 7.47 -2.70
N ARG A 154 0.45 8.54 -3.16
CA ARG A 154 1.36 9.34 -2.33
C ARG A 154 0.61 9.95 -1.13
N GLN A 155 -0.57 10.51 -1.36
CA GLN A 155 -1.42 11.04 -0.28
C GLN A 155 -1.87 9.94 0.70
N HIS A 156 -2.27 8.77 0.18
CA HIS A 156 -2.62 7.63 1.00
C HIS A 156 -1.45 7.18 1.86
N ALA A 157 -0.25 7.07 1.28
CA ALA A 157 0.96 6.73 2.00
C ALA A 157 1.21 7.73 3.15
N PHE A 158 1.09 9.04 2.90
CA PHE A 158 1.20 10.03 3.96
C PHE A 158 0.17 9.82 5.08
N ARG A 159 -1.11 9.60 4.76
CA ARG A 159 -2.17 9.37 5.76
C ARG A 159 -1.99 8.07 6.54
N ARG A 160 -1.44 7.04 5.90
CA ARG A 160 -1.26 5.69 6.48
C ARG A 160 -0.06 5.64 7.42
N TRP A 161 1.03 6.31 7.04
CA TRP A 161 2.34 6.11 7.66
C TRP A 161 2.80 7.29 8.53
N ILE A 162 2.40 8.53 8.29
CA ILE A 162 2.65 9.65 9.24
C ILE A 162 1.76 9.46 10.47
#